data_AF-A0A210B0T2-F1
#
_entry.id   AF-A0A210B0T2-F1
#
_cell.length_a   1.000
_cell.length_b   1.000
_cell.length_c   1.000
_cell.angle_alpha   90.00
_cell.angle_beta   90.00
_cell.angle_gamma   90.00
#
_symmetry.space_group_name_H-M   'P 1'
#
loop_
_entity.id
_entity.type
_entity.pdbx_description
1 polymer ?
#
loop_
_entity_poly.entity_id
_entity_poly.type
_entity_poly.pdbx_seq_one_letter_code
_entity_poly.pdbx_strand_id
1 'polypeptide(L)' 'MCEFYEADIKRPEMASDATLRDYFAAKAMQAMISNPSIIDNDSDGAVNYAASAAYKFADAMLKARE' A
#
# COMPACT_ATOMS: atom_id res chain seq x y z
N MET A 1 -46.79 -2.76 -0.10
CA MET A 1 -45.81 -3.16 0.92
C MET A 1 -44.81 -4.10 0.26
N CYS A 2 -43.84 -3.53 -0.45
CA CYS A 2 -42.63 -4.25 -0.83
C CYS A 2 -41.55 -3.67 0.06
N GLU A 3 -41.16 -4.43 1.07
CA GLU A 3 -40.03 -4.12 1.92
C GLU A 3 -38.79 -4.15 1.03
N PHE A 4 -38.26 -2.97 0.72
CA PHE A 4 -36.91 -2.84 0.21
C PHE A 4 -36.00 -3.35 1.32
N TYR A 5 -35.52 -4.59 1.16
CA TYR A 5 -34.47 -5.16 1.96
C TYR A 5 -33.24 -4.26 1.77
N GLU A 6 -33.05 -3.30 2.67
CA GLU A 6 -31.75 -2.68 2.89
C GLU A 6 -30.86 -3.75 3.52
N ALA A 7 -30.36 -4.64 2.68
CA ALA A 7 -29.24 -5.47 3.04
C ALA A 7 -28.05 -4.51 3.15
N ASP A 8 -27.66 -4.19 4.38
CA ASP A 8 -26.34 -3.71 4.73
C ASP A 8 -25.31 -4.53 3.95
N ILE A 9 -24.88 -4.04 2.79
CA ILE A 9 -23.76 -4.60 2.05
C ILE A 9 -22.53 -4.19 2.85
N LYS A 10 -22.27 -4.89 3.96
CA LYS A 10 -20.93 -4.96 4.54
C LYS A 10 -20.07 -5.64 3.50
N ARG A 11 -19.55 -4.83 2.59
CA ARG A 11 -18.62 -5.23 1.54
C ARG A 11 -17.51 -6.02 2.24
N PRO A 12 -17.33 -7.31 1.93
CA PRO A 12 -16.21 -8.04 2.49
C PRO A 12 -14.95 -7.28 2.06
N GLU A 13 -14.04 -7.01 3.01
CA GLU A 13 -12.82 -6.23 2.80
C GLU A 13 -11.87 -7.00 1.87
N MET A 14 -12.18 -6.99 0.58
CA MET A 14 -11.62 -7.84 -0.46
C MET A 14 -10.52 -7.08 -1.19
N ALA A 15 -9.34 -6.88 -0.57
CA ALA A 15 -8.18 -6.22 -1.21
C ALA A 15 -8.48 -4.84 -1.87
N SER A 16 -9.66 -4.27 -1.62
CA SER A 16 -10.26 -3.18 -2.35
C SER A 16 -10.21 -1.85 -1.60
N ASP A 17 -9.62 -1.88 -0.41
CA ASP A 17 -9.24 -0.73 0.39
C ASP A 17 -7.78 -0.31 0.16
N ALA A 18 -7.03 -1.05 -0.67
CA ALA A 18 -5.73 -0.59 -1.13
C ALA A 18 -5.91 0.65 -1.99
N THR A 19 -5.38 1.78 -1.53
CA THR A 19 -5.42 3.03 -2.29
C THR A 19 -4.37 3.00 -3.39
N LEU A 20 -4.46 3.94 -4.36
CA LEU A 20 -3.43 4.11 -5.38
C LEU A 20 -2.04 4.37 -4.75
N ARG A 21 -2.03 5.01 -3.58
CA ARG A 21 -0.83 5.21 -2.75
C ARG A 21 -0.22 3.89 -2.32
N ASP A 22 -1.04 2.97 -1.80
CA ASP A 22 -0.57 1.65 -1.33
C ASP A 22 -0.03 0.81 -2.49
N TYR A 23 -0.63 0.93 -3.68
CA TYR A 23 -0.11 0.28 -4.88
C TYR A 23 1.30 0.79 -5.25
N PHE A 24 1.52 2.11 -5.26
CA PHE A 24 2.86 2.67 -5.52
C PHE A 24 3.87 2.31 -4.43
N ALA A 25 3.45 2.36 -3.16
CA ALA A 25 4.28 1.96 -2.05
C ALA A 25 4.68 0.49 -2.17
N ALA A 26 3.75 -0.43 -2.45
CA ALA A 26 4.05 -1.84 -2.63
C ALA A 26 5.06 -2.08 -3.76
N LYS A 27 4.95 -1.37 -4.88
CA LYS A 27 5.90 -1.47 -6.00
C LYS A 27 7.29 -0.94 -5.64
N ALA A 28 7.36 0.22 -4.96
CA ALA A 28 8.62 0.77 -4.49
C ALA A 28 9.30 -0.16 -3.47
N MET A 29 8.51 -0.67 -2.52
CA MET A 29 8.97 -1.61 -1.51
C MET A 29 9.50 -2.91 -2.13
N GLN A 30 8.80 -3.46 -3.12
CA GLN A 30 9.24 -4.65 -3.85
C GLN A 30 10.63 -4.45 -4.49
N ALA A 31 10.85 -3.29 -5.13
CA ALA A 31 12.14 -2.98 -5.72
C ALA A 31 13.26 -2.87 -4.67
N MET A 32 12.99 -2.22 -3.53
CA MET A 32 13.95 -2.07 -2.43
C MET A 32 14.33 -3.41 -1.81
N ILE A 33 13.34 -4.26 -1.51
CA ILE A 33 13.55 -5.58 -0.91
C ILE A 33 14.29 -6.52 -1.89
N SER A 34 14.04 -6.38 -3.19
CA SER A 34 14.73 -7.21 -4.20
C SER A 34 16.22 -6.89 -4.38
N ASN A 35 16.70 -5.78 -3.79
CA ASN A 35 18.09 -5.35 -3.89
C ASN A 35 18.81 -5.50 -2.53
N PRO A 36 19.67 -6.51 -2.36
CA PRO A 36 20.44 -6.73 -1.14
C PRO A 36 21.39 -5.58 -0.76
N SER A 37 21.72 -4.67 -1.69
CA SER A 37 22.53 -3.48 -1.39
C SER A 37 21.72 -2.35 -0.74
N ILE A 38 20.39 -2.44 -0.73
CA ILE A 38 19.48 -1.45 -0.14
C ILE A 38 18.91 -1.99 1.17
N ILE A 39 18.39 -3.21 1.16
CA ILE A 39 17.90 -3.94 2.32
C ILE A 39 18.67 -5.26 2.38
N ASP A 40 19.58 -5.40 3.33
CA ASP A 40 20.47 -6.56 3.46
C ASP A 40 20.04 -7.54 4.58
N ASN A 41 19.02 -7.18 5.36
CA ASN A 41 18.53 -7.96 6.48
C ASN A 41 17.02 -7.74 6.71
N ASP A 42 16.43 -8.59 7.54
CA ASP A 42 15.02 -8.59 7.92
C ASP A 42 14.78 -8.01 9.33
N SER A 43 15.74 -7.26 9.87
CA SER A 43 15.55 -6.58 11.16
C SER A 43 14.39 -5.61 11.11
N ASP A 44 13.74 -5.37 12.25
CA ASP A 44 12.66 -4.39 12.37
C ASP A 44 13.06 -3.01 11.84
N GLY A 45 14.33 -2.62 11.99
CA GLY A 45 14.86 -1.37 11.46
C GLY A 45 14.84 -1.31 9.93
N ALA A 46 15.28 -2.38 9.27
CA ALA A 46 15.29 -2.49 7.81
C ALA A 46 13.86 -2.54 7.24
N VAL A 47 12.97 -3.31 7.87
CA VAL A 47 11.56 -3.40 7.50
C VAL A 47 10.86 -2.04 7.64
N ASN A 48 11.06 -1.34 8.76
CA ASN A 48 10.48 -0.02 8.98
C ASN A 48 11.02 1.03 8.02
N TYR A 49 12.31 0.94 7.66
CA TYR A 49 12.91 1.81 6.66
C TYR A 49 12.30 1.59 5.27
N ALA A 50 12.19 0.33 4.81
CA ALA A 50 11.58 0.00 3.53
C ALA A 50 10.12 0.50 3.44
N ALA A 51 9.34 0.27 4.50
CA ALA A 51 7.96 0.75 4.59
C ALA A 51 7.87 2.28 4.48
N SER A 52 8.68 2.99 5.27
CA SER A 52 8.67 4.46 5.30
C SER A 52 9.16 5.07 3.99
N ALA A 53 10.20 4.51 3.38
CA ALA A 53 10.73 4.98 2.11
C ALA A 53 9.75 4.75 0.95
N ALA A 54 9.11 3.58 0.91
CA ALA A 54 8.11 3.24 -0.10
C ALA A 54 6.95 4.24 -0.14
N TYR A 55 6.44 4.66 1.01
CA TYR A 55 5.38 5.67 1.07
C TYR A 55 5.83 7.05 0.60
N LYS A 56 7.10 7.44 0.82
CA LYS A 56 7.64 8.70 0.28
C LYS A 56 7.65 8.70 -1.25
N PHE A 57 8.01 7.58 -1.88
CA PHE A 57 7.93 7.46 -3.33
C PHE A 57 6.48 7.52 -3.83
N ALA A 58 5.55 6.84 -3.14
CA ALA A 58 4.13 6.90 -3.47
C ALA A 58 3.58 8.34 -3.41
N ASP A 59 3.92 9.07 -2.35
CA ASP A 59 3.48 10.46 -2.15
C ASP A 59 4.06 11.39 -3.23
N ALA A 60 5.32 11.20 -3.62
CA ALA A 60 5.94 11.93 -4.71
C ALA A 60 5.27 11.64 -6.08
N MET A 61 4.90 10.38 -6.34
CA MET A 61 4.19 9.98 -7.56
C MET A 61 2.77 10.56 -7.63
N LEU A 62 2.08 10.69 -6.50
CA LEU A 62 0.77 11.33 -6.42
C LEU A 62 0.89 12.84 -6.65
N LYS A 63 1.84 13.50 -5.98
CA LYS A 63 2.11 14.93 -6.14
C LYS A 63 2.49 15.29 -7.59
N ALA A 64 3.22 14.42 -8.28
CA ALA A 64 3.58 14.65 -9.68
C ALA A 64 2.37 14.61 -10.66
N ARG A 65 1.18 14.25 -10.19
CA ARG A 65 -0.07 14.23 -10.98
C ARG A 65 -0.93 15.47 -10.78
N GLU A 66 -0.64 16.26 -9.75
CA GLU A 66 -1.29 17.55 -9.46
C GLU A 66 -0.68 18.67 -10.31
#